data_AF-A0A9Q4D3E8-F1
#
_entry.id   AF-A0A9Q4D3E8-F1
#
_cell.length_a   1.000
_cell.length_b   1.000
_cell.length_c   1.000
_cell.angle_alpha   90.00
_cell.angle_beta   90.00
_cell.angle_gamma   90.00
#
_symmetry.space_group_name_H-M   'P 1'
#
loop_
_entity.id
_entity.type
_entity.pdbx_description
1 polymer ?
#
loop_
_entity_poly.entity_id
_entity_poly.type
_entity_poly.pdbx_seq_one_letter_code
_entity_poly.pdbx_strand_id
1 'polypeptide(L)'
;MSLVPGDPATVPTPAPTRVPASDRAPETGAGPLGGDRADVVPEWRRRSAGPVGRGLVWTVVAAVPLAFLAVFFLWPVGSMLARGVTNAAGQLDLSAFAEVLAESRTWRLVGQTLGLAVAGTLGSLLLGLPGAYVLYRCRFPGRTLLRGLSTVPFVLPTVVVGTAFRALLAENGPLGFLGLDQTLTAVVLAMV
;
A
#
# COMPACT_ATOMS: atom_id res chain seq x y z
N MET A 1 27.97 1.43 56.65
CA MET A 1 28.94 0.36 56.92
C MET A 1 29.07 -0.47 55.66
N SER A 2 30.28 -0.51 55.13
CA SER A 2 30.66 -0.89 53.76
C SER A 2 30.32 -2.32 53.36
N LEU A 3 29.79 -2.52 52.15
CA LEU A 3 30.10 -3.72 51.37
C LEU A 3 30.42 -3.33 49.92
N VAL A 4 31.58 -3.84 49.53
CA VAL A 4 32.37 -3.58 48.33
C VAL A 4 31.72 -4.20 47.08
N PRO A 5 31.76 -3.52 45.92
CA PRO A 5 31.45 -4.10 44.62
C PRO A 5 32.66 -4.86 44.02
N GLY A 6 32.40 -6.08 43.54
CA GLY A 6 33.33 -6.87 42.72
C GLY A 6 33.09 -8.36 42.84
N ASP A 7 32.51 -8.98 41.80
CA ASP A 7 33.06 -10.17 41.10
C ASP A 7 32.13 -10.58 39.93
N PRO A 8 32.54 -10.41 38.66
CA PRO A 8 31.79 -10.90 37.50
C PRO A 8 32.04 -12.39 37.15
N ALA A 9 32.70 -13.18 38.01
CA ALA A 9 33.16 -14.54 37.67
C ALA A 9 32.33 -15.72 38.21
N THR A 10 31.07 -15.53 38.64
CA THR A 10 30.23 -16.64 39.15
C THR A 10 28.88 -16.74 38.45
N VAL A 11 28.89 -16.95 37.12
CA VAL A 11 27.71 -17.47 36.41
C VAL A 11 27.83 -19.01 36.39
N PRO A 12 27.01 -19.77 37.13
CA PRO A 12 27.06 -21.23 37.11
C PRO A 12 26.62 -21.78 35.74
N THR A 13 27.48 -22.60 35.14
CA THR A 13 27.20 -23.36 33.91
C THR A 13 26.05 -24.35 34.15
N PRO A 14 24.99 -24.40 33.32
CA PRO A 14 23.94 -25.39 33.48
C PRO A 14 24.46 -26.81 33.20
N ALA A 15 24.18 -27.73 34.11
CA ALA A 15 24.55 -29.14 34.04
C ALA A 15 23.90 -29.86 32.85
N PRO A 16 24.57 -30.87 32.23
CA PRO A 16 24.00 -31.63 31.12
C PRO A 16 22.76 -32.40 31.58
N THR A 17 21.64 -32.16 30.90
CA THR A 17 20.37 -32.87 31.05
C THR A 17 20.57 -34.35 30.72
N ARG A 18 20.36 -35.22 31.71
CA ARG A 18 20.34 -36.68 31.51
C ARG A 18 19.18 -37.05 30.59
N VAL A 19 19.49 -37.58 29.42
CA VAL A 19 18.50 -38.23 28.53
C VAL A 19 18.00 -39.50 29.22
N PRO A 20 16.68 -39.70 29.40
CA PRO A 20 16.15 -40.90 30.02
C PRO A 20 16.44 -42.13 29.13
N ALA A 21 16.94 -43.17 29.77
CA ALA A 21 17.21 -44.48 29.18
C ALA A 21 15.93 -45.05 28.55
N SER A 22 15.83 -44.96 27.22
CA SER A 22 14.86 -45.72 26.44
C SER A 22 15.53 -47.03 25.99
N ASP A 23 14.88 -48.11 26.40
CA ASP A 23 15.02 -49.49 25.94
C ASP A 23 16.41 -50.12 25.90
N ARG A 24 16.65 -50.94 26.93
CA ARG A 24 17.59 -52.05 26.88
C ARG A 24 17.21 -52.94 25.70
N ALA A 25 18.10 -53.04 24.72
CA ALA A 25 18.08 -54.09 23.73
C ALA A 25 18.21 -55.46 24.42
N PRO A 26 17.42 -56.48 24.03
CA PRO A 26 17.73 -57.85 24.39
C PRO A 26 18.92 -58.34 23.56
N GLU A 27 19.72 -59.14 24.22
CA GLU A 27 21.08 -59.52 23.87
C GLU A 27 21.19 -60.34 22.58
N THR A 28 22.36 -60.20 21.98
CA THR A 28 23.01 -60.95 20.91
C THR A 28 22.62 -62.43 20.83
N GLY A 29 22.00 -62.83 19.72
CA GLY A 29 21.83 -64.21 19.28
C GLY A 29 22.12 -64.30 17.77
N ALA A 30 23.02 -65.21 17.40
CA ALA A 30 23.64 -65.35 16.08
C ALA A 30 22.67 -65.80 14.95
N GLY A 31 22.89 -65.32 13.72
CA GLY A 31 22.27 -65.84 12.48
C GLY A 31 22.50 -64.92 11.26
N PRO A 32 22.67 -65.45 10.03
CA PRO A 32 23.59 -64.88 9.03
C PRO A 32 23.00 -63.80 8.09
N LEU A 33 23.92 -63.09 7.44
CA LEU A 33 23.77 -62.11 6.36
C LEU A 33 22.70 -62.47 5.32
N GLY A 34 21.80 -61.55 5.02
CA GLY A 34 20.94 -61.66 3.83
C GLY A 34 19.75 -60.69 3.81
N GLY A 35 19.86 -59.64 2.99
CA GLY A 35 18.72 -58.95 2.40
C GLY A 35 18.01 -57.90 3.26
N ASP A 36 17.72 -56.77 2.62
CA ASP A 36 16.50 -55.99 2.88
C ASP A 36 16.50 -55.01 4.07
N ARG A 37 17.44 -54.05 4.06
CA ARG A 37 17.33 -52.81 4.87
C ARG A 37 17.43 -51.53 4.03
N ALA A 38 17.06 -51.58 2.75
CA ALA A 38 17.02 -50.39 1.89
C ALA A 38 15.60 -49.83 1.64
N ASP A 39 14.55 -50.48 2.17
CA ASP A 39 13.23 -50.35 1.56
C ASP A 39 12.17 -49.67 2.44
N VAL A 40 12.51 -49.34 3.70
CA VAL A 40 11.54 -48.71 4.62
C VAL A 40 11.58 -47.20 4.52
N VAL A 41 11.50 -46.65 3.30
CA VAL A 41 11.17 -45.24 3.12
C VAL A 41 9.65 -45.13 3.25
N PRO A 42 9.11 -44.43 4.27
CA PRO A 42 7.68 -44.41 4.50
C PRO A 42 6.91 -43.81 3.33
N GLU A 43 5.99 -44.59 2.78
CA GLU A 43 5.18 -44.29 1.59
C GLU A 43 4.24 -43.08 1.79
N TRP A 44 4.02 -42.67 3.05
CA TRP A 44 3.13 -41.55 3.39
C TRP A 44 3.62 -40.19 2.87
N ARG A 45 4.89 -40.08 2.44
CA ARG A 45 5.42 -38.87 1.78
C ARG A 45 4.97 -38.74 0.32
N ARG A 46 4.34 -39.77 -0.27
CA ARG A 46 3.82 -39.76 -1.67
C ARG A 46 2.30 -39.63 -1.75
N ARG A 47 1.67 -38.80 -0.92
CA ARG A 47 0.40 -38.17 -1.29
C ARG A 47 0.64 -36.72 -1.62
N SER A 48 1.23 -36.51 -2.79
CA SER A 48 1.10 -35.28 -3.54
C SER A 48 -0.39 -35.05 -3.75
N ALA A 49 -1.01 -34.25 -2.86
CA ALA A 49 -2.31 -33.65 -3.17
C ALA A 49 -2.16 -33.01 -4.55
N GLY A 50 -2.91 -33.52 -5.53
CA GLY A 50 -2.75 -33.14 -6.93
C GLY A 50 -2.66 -31.63 -7.07
N PRO A 51 -1.71 -31.08 -7.87
CA PRO A 51 -1.51 -29.63 -8.03
C PRO A 51 -2.79 -28.87 -8.40
N VAL A 52 -3.76 -29.59 -8.98
CA VAL A 52 -5.00 -29.09 -9.56
C VAL A 52 -6.02 -28.63 -8.50
N GLY A 53 -6.09 -29.28 -7.32
CA GLY A 53 -7.08 -28.93 -6.30
C GLY A 53 -6.77 -27.65 -5.52
N ARG A 54 -5.48 -27.34 -5.34
CA ARG A 54 -5.05 -26.13 -4.62
C ARG A 54 -5.22 -24.88 -5.49
N GLY A 55 -4.92 -24.96 -6.78
CA GLY A 55 -5.12 -23.87 -7.74
C GLY A 55 -6.59 -23.44 -7.84
N LEU A 56 -7.51 -24.41 -7.92
CA LEU A 56 -8.94 -24.15 -8.01
C LEU A 56 -9.47 -23.43 -6.76
N VAL A 57 -9.05 -23.84 -5.56
CA VAL A 57 -9.44 -23.18 -4.31
C VAL A 57 -8.93 -21.73 -4.28
N TRP A 58 -7.67 -21.48 -4.65
CA TRP A 58 -7.14 -20.11 -4.72
C TRP A 58 -7.86 -19.25 -5.78
N THR A 59 -8.24 -19.83 -6.92
CA THR A 59 -9.02 -19.09 -7.93
C THR A 59 -10.40 -18.72 -7.41
N VAL A 60 -11.09 -19.60 -6.68
CA VAL A 60 -12.41 -19.30 -6.11
C VAL A 60 -12.30 -18.25 -5.00
N VAL A 61 -11.30 -18.38 -4.13
CA VAL A 61 -11.02 -17.41 -3.06
C VAL A 61 -10.69 -16.03 -3.61
N ALA A 62 -9.97 -15.92 -4.73
CA ALA A 62 -9.71 -14.65 -5.39
C ALA A 62 -10.91 -14.15 -6.22
N ALA A 63 -11.67 -15.05 -6.85
CA ALA A 63 -12.80 -14.70 -7.72
C ALA A 63 -13.97 -14.12 -6.94
N VAL A 64 -14.24 -14.59 -5.71
CA VAL A 64 -15.37 -14.08 -4.91
C VAL A 64 -15.24 -12.58 -4.58
N PRO A 65 -14.11 -12.08 -4.01
CA PRO A 65 -13.90 -10.65 -3.81
C PRO A 65 -13.92 -9.85 -5.12
N LEU A 66 -13.36 -10.41 -6.19
CA LEU A 66 -13.26 -9.73 -7.48
C LEU A 66 -14.62 -9.60 -8.15
N ALA A 67 -15.46 -10.63 -8.07
CA ALA A 67 -16.85 -10.61 -8.52
C ALA A 67 -17.69 -9.64 -7.68
N PHE A 68 -17.51 -9.65 -6.35
CA PHE A 68 -18.15 -8.69 -5.47
C PHE A 68 -17.77 -7.24 -5.84
N LEU A 69 -16.47 -6.97 -6.02
CA LEU A 69 -15.98 -5.64 -6.39
C LEU A 69 -16.46 -5.24 -7.79
N ALA A 70 -16.46 -6.18 -8.73
CA ALA A 70 -16.97 -5.95 -10.09
C ALA A 70 -18.45 -5.58 -10.03
N VAL A 71 -19.29 -6.35 -9.35
CA VAL A 71 -20.72 -6.02 -9.22
C VAL A 71 -20.91 -4.69 -8.52
N PHE A 72 -20.26 -4.47 -7.37
CA PHE A 72 -20.47 -3.26 -6.58
C PHE A 72 -19.92 -1.98 -7.22
N PHE A 73 -18.89 -2.07 -8.07
CA PHE A 73 -18.29 -0.92 -8.76
C PHE A 73 -18.85 -0.73 -10.18
N LEU A 74 -18.87 -1.79 -10.99
CA LEU A 74 -19.35 -1.70 -12.38
C LEU A 74 -20.86 -1.46 -12.41
N TRP A 75 -21.65 -1.93 -11.43
CA TRP A 75 -23.09 -1.68 -11.44
C TRP A 75 -23.42 -0.18 -11.29
N PRO A 76 -22.93 0.55 -10.27
CA PRO A 76 -23.15 2.00 -10.18
C PRO A 76 -22.58 2.74 -11.39
N VAL A 77 -21.35 2.44 -11.82
CA VAL A 77 -20.71 3.11 -12.96
C VAL A 77 -21.51 2.87 -14.25
N GLY A 78 -21.90 1.62 -14.50
CA GLY A 78 -22.72 1.23 -15.65
C GLY A 78 -24.10 1.88 -15.59
N SER A 79 -24.73 1.95 -14.41
CA SER A 79 -26.01 2.64 -14.24
C SER A 79 -25.89 4.15 -14.45
N MET A 80 -24.78 4.76 -14.04
CA MET A 80 -24.53 6.18 -14.24
C MET A 80 -24.29 6.48 -15.73
N LEU A 81 -23.53 5.61 -16.41
CA LEU A 81 -23.29 5.73 -17.84
C LEU A 81 -24.58 5.51 -18.65
N ALA A 82 -25.38 4.50 -18.27
CA ALA A 82 -26.70 4.26 -18.86
C ALA A 82 -27.59 5.49 -18.72
N ARG A 83 -27.73 6.04 -17.49
CA ARG A 83 -28.48 7.28 -17.26
C ARG A 83 -27.93 8.49 -18.02
N GLY A 84 -26.64 8.52 -18.33
CA GLY A 84 -26.04 9.56 -19.15
C GLY A 84 -26.45 9.48 -20.62
N VAL A 85 -26.56 8.26 -21.18
CA VAL A 85 -26.89 8.02 -22.60
C VAL A 85 -28.38 7.75 -22.85
N THR A 86 -29.19 7.55 -21.81
CA THR A 86 -30.63 7.32 -21.93
C THR A 86 -31.43 8.48 -21.37
N ASN A 87 -32.48 8.90 -22.08
CA ASN A 87 -33.45 9.86 -21.56
C ASN A 87 -34.43 9.23 -20.55
N ALA A 88 -35.31 10.05 -19.96
CA ALA A 88 -36.33 9.59 -19.00
C ALA A 88 -37.31 8.54 -19.58
N ALA A 89 -37.39 8.40 -20.90
CA ALA A 89 -38.21 7.42 -21.62
C ALA A 89 -37.45 6.12 -21.98
N GLY A 90 -36.17 6.00 -21.60
CA GLY A 90 -35.34 4.82 -21.86
C GLY A 90 -34.82 4.72 -23.30
N GLN A 91 -34.93 5.79 -24.10
CA GLN A 91 -34.34 5.85 -25.44
C GLN A 91 -32.91 6.39 -25.38
N LEU A 92 -32.07 5.92 -26.30
CA LEU A 92 -30.71 6.43 -26.46
C LEU A 92 -30.75 7.88 -26.95
N ASP A 93 -30.24 8.77 -26.12
CA ASP A 93 -30.21 10.21 -26.36
C ASP A 93 -28.81 10.75 -26.12
N LEU A 94 -28.12 11.06 -27.22
CA LEU A 94 -26.77 11.64 -27.20
C LEU A 94 -26.80 13.17 -27.27
N SER A 95 -27.99 13.79 -27.32
CA SER A 95 -28.11 15.25 -27.39
C SER A 95 -27.49 15.93 -26.16
N ALA A 96 -27.72 15.39 -24.97
CA ALA A 96 -27.12 15.89 -23.73
C ALA A 96 -25.57 15.86 -23.77
N PHE A 97 -24.97 14.82 -24.37
CA PHE A 97 -23.52 14.77 -24.56
C PHE A 97 -23.05 15.83 -25.56
N ALA A 98 -23.76 15.99 -26.68
CA ALA A 98 -23.44 16.99 -27.69
C ALA A 98 -23.55 18.42 -27.14
N GLU A 99 -24.58 18.71 -26.33
CA GLU A 99 -24.75 20.00 -25.65
C GLU A 99 -23.59 20.29 -24.68
N VAL A 100 -23.21 19.33 -23.85
CA VAL A 100 -22.08 19.49 -22.91
C VAL A 100 -20.76 19.72 -23.66
N LEU A 101 -20.53 19.04 -24.79
CA LEU A 101 -19.33 19.20 -25.60
C LEU A 101 -19.33 20.49 -26.44
N ALA A 102 -20.50 20.98 -26.85
CA ALA A 102 -20.64 22.26 -27.54
C ALA A 102 -20.44 23.46 -26.59
N GLU A 103 -20.66 23.25 -25.30
CA GLU A 103 -20.54 24.29 -24.28
C GLU A 103 -19.08 24.72 -24.07
N SER A 104 -18.78 26.00 -24.35
CA SER A 104 -17.44 26.58 -24.19
C SER A 104 -16.90 26.49 -22.76
N ARG A 105 -17.80 26.52 -21.76
CA ARG A 105 -17.44 26.38 -20.35
C ARG A 105 -16.82 25.02 -20.04
N THR A 106 -17.29 23.94 -20.68
CA THR A 106 -16.77 22.59 -20.48
C THR A 106 -15.29 22.53 -20.84
N TRP A 107 -14.92 23.01 -22.03
CA TRP A 107 -13.54 23.03 -22.49
C TRP A 107 -12.64 23.94 -21.66
N ARG A 108 -13.15 25.07 -21.20
CA ARG A 108 -12.40 25.96 -20.30
C ARG A 108 -12.07 25.26 -18.97
N LEU A 109 -13.04 24.55 -18.38
CA LEU A 109 -12.83 23.78 -17.16
C LEU A 109 -11.85 22.62 -17.40
N VAL A 110 -11.99 21.87 -18.49
CA VAL A 110 -11.07 20.78 -18.85
C VAL A 110 -9.64 21.31 -18.98
N GLY A 111 -9.44 22.41 -19.72
CA GLY A 111 -8.14 23.05 -19.87
C GLY A 111 -7.52 23.45 -18.53
N GLN A 112 -8.30 24.12 -17.67
CA GLN A 112 -7.86 24.53 -16.33
C GLN A 112 -7.44 23.34 -15.46
N THR A 113 -8.26 22.29 -15.44
CA THR A 113 -7.99 21.09 -14.62
C THR A 113 -6.74 20.36 -15.11
N LEU A 114 -6.56 20.29 -16.43
CA LEU A 114 -5.39 19.69 -17.05
C LEU A 114 -4.12 20.50 -16.77
N GLY A 115 -4.17 21.83 -16.89
CA GLY A 115 -3.05 22.71 -16.54
C GLY A 115 -2.63 22.56 -15.08
N LEU A 116 -3.59 22.55 -14.15
CA LEU A 116 -3.32 22.30 -12.73
C LEU A 116 -2.73 20.91 -12.47
N ALA A 117 -3.22 19.88 -13.16
CA ALA A 117 -2.68 18.52 -13.04
C ALA A 117 -1.24 18.42 -13.56
N VAL A 118 -0.94 19.05 -14.70
CA VAL A 118 0.41 19.07 -15.28
C VAL A 118 1.36 19.87 -14.39
N ALA A 119 0.99 21.08 -14.01
CA ALA A 119 1.81 21.92 -13.13
C ALA A 119 2.08 21.24 -11.78
N GLY A 120 1.03 20.64 -11.18
CA GLY A 120 1.15 19.87 -9.93
C GLY A 120 2.06 18.64 -10.09
N THR A 121 1.97 17.93 -11.22
CA THR A 121 2.83 16.78 -11.52
C THR A 121 4.29 17.20 -11.71
N LEU A 122 4.54 18.25 -12.48
CA LEU A 122 5.89 18.77 -12.70
C LEU A 122 6.51 19.28 -11.40
N GLY A 123 5.76 20.04 -10.59
CA GLY A 123 6.21 20.46 -9.26
C GLY A 123 6.49 19.27 -8.34
N SER A 124 5.62 18.26 -8.35
CA SER A 124 5.83 17.02 -7.58
C SER A 124 7.07 16.26 -8.03
N LEU A 125 7.35 16.19 -9.33
CA LEU A 125 8.57 15.58 -9.85
C LEU A 125 9.80 16.39 -9.47
N LEU A 126 9.75 17.70 -9.69
CA LEU A 126 10.89 18.60 -9.50
C LEU A 126 11.31 18.68 -8.03
N LEU A 127 10.38 18.64 -7.08
CA LEU A 127 10.69 18.62 -5.65
C LEU A 127 10.82 17.18 -5.10
N GLY A 128 9.97 16.27 -5.57
CA GLY A 128 9.89 14.90 -5.07
C GLY A 128 11.06 14.03 -5.48
N LEU A 129 11.58 14.14 -6.71
CA LEU A 129 12.74 13.37 -7.15
C LEU A 129 14.01 13.72 -6.35
N PRO A 130 14.44 15.00 -6.23
CA PRO A 130 15.60 15.32 -5.43
C PRO A 130 15.36 15.05 -3.95
N GLY A 131 14.14 15.30 -3.44
CA GLY A 131 13.75 14.94 -2.08
C GLY A 131 13.94 13.46 -1.80
N ALA A 132 13.39 12.58 -2.65
CA ALA A 132 13.53 11.13 -2.54
C ALA A 132 14.99 10.68 -2.70
N TYR A 133 15.73 11.30 -3.62
CA TYR A 133 17.15 11.01 -3.82
C TYR A 133 17.95 11.29 -2.55
N VAL A 134 17.82 12.49 -1.96
CA VAL A 134 18.48 12.86 -0.71
C VAL A 134 18.05 11.94 0.43
N LEU A 135 16.74 11.68 0.55
CA LEU A 135 16.20 10.84 1.60
C LEU A 135 16.69 9.38 1.52
N TYR A 136 17.00 8.88 0.33
CA TYR A 136 17.42 7.50 0.13
C TYR A 136 18.94 7.31 0.05
N ARG A 137 19.65 8.26 -0.58
CA ARG A 137 21.10 8.19 -0.81
C ARG A 137 21.95 8.87 0.28
N CYS A 138 21.44 9.91 0.94
CA CYS A 138 22.21 10.63 1.97
C CYS A 138 21.89 10.11 3.37
N ARG A 139 22.92 9.87 4.20
CA ARG A 139 22.76 9.56 5.63
C ARG A 139 22.92 10.83 6.45
N PHE A 140 21.80 11.47 6.79
CA PHE A 140 21.76 12.69 7.59
C PHE A 140 20.90 12.51 8.86
N PRO A 141 21.21 13.20 9.97
CA PRO A 141 20.57 13.00 11.28
C PRO A 141 19.09 13.45 11.39
N GLY A 142 18.47 13.93 10.31
CA GLY A 142 17.05 14.37 10.26
C GLY A 142 16.11 13.49 9.44
N ARG A 143 16.59 12.35 8.93
CA ARG A 143 15.87 11.50 7.96
C ARG A 143 14.52 10.99 8.48
N THR A 144 14.45 10.66 9.77
CA THR A 144 13.22 10.17 10.41
C THR A 144 12.14 11.25 10.45
N LEU A 145 12.53 12.51 10.72
CA LEU A 145 11.61 13.64 10.74
C LEU A 145 11.04 13.91 9.35
N LEU A 146 11.90 13.97 8.32
CA LEU A 146 11.44 14.15 6.93
C LEU A 146 10.53 13.01 6.46
N ARG A 147 10.83 11.76 6.81
CA ARG A 147 9.93 10.62 6.54
C ARG A 147 8.56 10.82 7.19
N GLY A 148 8.54 11.22 8.46
CA GLY A 148 7.30 11.51 9.18
C GLY A 148 6.49 12.61 8.51
N LEU A 149 7.12 13.76 8.20
CA LEU A 149 6.49 14.87 7.48
C LEU A 149 5.93 14.45 6.12
N SER A 150 6.61 13.56 5.39
CA SER A 150 6.08 13.05 4.12
C SER A 150 4.86 12.14 4.31
N THR A 151 4.74 11.42 5.45
CA THR A 151 3.58 10.54 5.72
C THR A 151 2.37 11.31 6.26
N VAL A 152 2.57 12.44 6.93
CA VAL A 152 1.53 13.33 7.47
C VAL A 152 0.38 13.57 6.46
N PRO A 153 0.60 14.10 5.25
CA PRO A 153 -0.51 14.37 4.32
C PRO A 153 -1.29 13.13 3.89
N PHE A 154 -0.70 11.93 3.96
CA PHE A 154 -1.38 10.68 3.63
C PHE A 154 -2.32 10.19 4.74
N VAL A 155 -2.07 10.60 5.98
CA VAL A 155 -2.92 10.25 7.13
C VAL A 155 -3.91 11.37 7.50
N LEU A 156 -3.70 12.59 7.00
CA LEU A 156 -4.59 13.70 7.26
C LEU A 156 -5.89 13.60 6.43
N PRO A 157 -7.06 13.86 7.04
CA PRO A 157 -8.30 14.06 6.30
C PRO A 157 -8.19 15.26 5.35
N THR A 158 -8.83 15.17 4.18
CA THR A 158 -8.80 16.22 3.14
C THR A 158 -9.25 17.59 3.66
N VAL A 159 -10.27 17.60 4.54
CA VAL A 159 -10.77 18.83 5.18
C VAL A 159 -9.70 19.50 6.05
N VAL A 160 -8.93 18.71 6.82
CA VAL A 160 -7.87 19.24 7.68
C VAL A 160 -6.78 19.88 6.84
N VAL A 161 -6.35 19.20 5.77
CA VAL A 161 -5.37 19.76 4.82
C VAL A 161 -5.87 21.09 4.24
N GLY A 162 -7.12 21.13 3.78
CA GLY A 162 -7.73 22.36 3.26
C GLY A 162 -7.74 23.51 4.28
N THR A 163 -8.10 23.23 5.54
CA THR A 163 -8.08 24.25 6.60
C THR A 163 -6.68 24.71 6.97
N ALA A 164 -5.68 23.82 6.96
CA ALA A 164 -4.29 24.17 7.24
C ALA A 164 -3.71 25.09 6.16
N PHE A 165 -3.93 24.78 4.88
CA PHE A 165 -3.53 25.66 3.78
C PHE A 165 -4.28 26.99 3.84
N ARG A 166 -5.59 26.99 4.11
CA ARG A 166 -6.35 28.23 4.29
C ARG A 166 -5.79 29.08 5.44
N ALA A 167 -5.45 28.49 6.58
CA ALA A 167 -4.85 29.21 7.70
C ALA A 167 -3.45 29.74 7.39
N LEU A 168 -2.69 29.03 6.54
CA LEU A 168 -1.35 29.43 6.14
C LEU A 168 -1.35 30.57 5.11
N LEU A 169 -2.27 30.52 4.14
CA LEU A 169 -2.38 31.46 3.01
C LEU A 169 -3.34 32.63 3.25
N ALA A 170 -4.17 32.60 4.30
CA ALA A 170 -5.04 33.72 4.63
C ALA A 170 -4.24 35.03 4.78
N GLU A 171 -4.88 36.19 4.56
CA GLU A 171 -4.26 37.52 4.68
C GLU A 171 -3.52 37.73 6.01
N ASN A 172 -4.00 37.10 7.08
CA ASN A 172 -3.42 37.16 8.43
C ASN A 172 -2.47 35.97 8.74
N GLY A 173 -2.31 35.06 7.79
CA GLY A 173 -1.42 33.90 7.86
C GLY A 173 0.04 34.26 7.54
N PRO A 174 1.00 33.40 7.90
CA PRO A 174 2.43 33.65 7.70
C PRO A 174 2.86 33.79 6.22
N LEU A 175 2.03 33.35 5.26
CA LEU A 175 2.25 33.54 3.81
C LEU A 175 1.26 34.53 3.17
N GLY A 176 0.44 35.23 3.96
CA GLY A 176 -0.55 36.20 3.46
C GLY A 176 0.06 37.39 2.70
N PHE A 177 1.36 37.66 2.89
CA PHE A 177 2.09 38.73 2.20
C PHE A 177 2.29 38.49 0.69
N LEU A 178 2.02 37.28 0.18
CA LEU A 178 2.08 37.01 -1.28
C LEU A 178 0.92 37.62 -2.05
N GLY A 179 -0.15 38.11 -1.39
CA GLY A 179 -1.23 38.86 -2.04
C GLY A 179 -1.99 38.09 -3.12
N LEU A 180 -2.02 36.75 -3.03
CA LEU A 180 -2.70 35.86 -3.98
C LEU A 180 -4.18 35.62 -3.62
N ASP A 181 -4.73 36.40 -2.68
CA ASP A 181 -6.15 36.38 -2.42
C ASP A 181 -6.87 37.21 -3.50
N GLN A 182 -7.73 36.52 -4.25
CA GLN A 182 -8.75 37.06 -5.17
C GLN A 182 -8.35 37.59 -6.57
N THR A 183 -7.12 37.46 -7.04
CA THR A 183 -6.81 37.87 -8.43
C THR A 183 -6.92 36.72 -9.43
N LEU A 184 -7.89 36.82 -10.35
CA LEU A 184 -7.99 36.01 -11.59
C LEU A 184 -6.65 35.96 -12.36
N THR A 185 -5.85 37.02 -12.23
CA THR A 185 -4.52 37.15 -12.82
C THR A 185 -3.50 36.17 -12.24
N ALA A 186 -3.55 35.84 -10.95
CA ALA A 186 -2.66 34.84 -10.34
C ALA A 186 -3.00 33.41 -10.80
N VAL A 187 -4.30 33.12 -10.97
CA VAL A 187 -4.76 31.83 -11.51
C VAL A 187 -4.38 31.69 -13.00
N VAL A 188 -4.39 32.79 -13.75
CA VAL A 188 -4.00 32.82 -15.17
C VAL A 188 -2.48 32.83 -15.35
N LEU A 189 -1.70 33.49 -14.48
CA LEU A 189 -0.22 33.50 -14.54
C LEU A 189 0.41 32.21 -14.00
N ALA A 190 -0.20 31.56 -13.01
CA ALA A 190 0.24 30.23 -12.57
C ALA A 190 0.00 29.14 -13.64
N MET A 191 -0.73 29.47 -14.70
CA MET A 191 -1.06 28.61 -15.83
C MET A 191 -0.05 28.75 -16.99
N VAL A 192 0.85 29.73 -16.97
CA VAL A 192 1.91 29.92 -17.98
C VAL A 192 3.28 29.70 -17.37
#